data_AF-A0A0W8C0J1-F1
#
_entry.id   AF-A0A0W8C0J1-F1
#
_cell.length_a   1.000
_cell.length_b   1.000
_cell.length_c   1.000
_cell.angle_alpha   90.00
_cell.angle_beta   90.00
_cell.angle_gamma   90.00
#
_symmetry.space_group_name_H-M   'P 1'
#
loop_
_entity.id
_entity.type
_entity.pdbx_description
1 polymer ?
#
loop_
_entity_poly.entity_id
_entity_poly.type
_entity_poly.pdbx_seq_one_letter_code
_entity_poly.pdbx_strand_id
1 'polypeptide(L)'
;MVQLLGIAAITLALIGIVGAIIQNRLLLLLYSVVMVIAMSAFGVLAGTAFTFKTKMDDWEEATSPAEDQETKLAETFNEVYCYAERYYFCNNATAKEAYETFFSQRVDCAVDGLSTVCEACNMSTTFAKYYRILTWAESKCPRTATTGQWCASFLATGTAGAVYDGAPYGQCRTIFLDVAIDWSGTMAIAGLLVAIAAAGIVALACFARRSKYSEERLTKV
;
A
#
# COMPACT_ATOMS: atom_id res chain seq x y z
N MET A 1 12.34 2.99 2.78
CA MET A 1 11.39 4.07 3.14
C MET A 1 10.86 3.97 4.56
N VAL A 2 10.34 2.81 5.01
CA VAL A 2 9.80 2.66 6.39
C VAL A 2 10.82 3.02 7.49
N GLN A 3 12.08 2.65 7.32
CA GLN A 3 13.16 2.98 8.28
C GLN A 3 13.37 4.49 8.46
N LEU A 4 13.27 5.29 7.39
CA LEU A 4 13.45 6.74 7.45
C LEU A 4 12.31 7.41 8.22
N LEU A 5 11.08 6.95 8.01
CA LEU A 5 9.91 7.43 8.75
C LEU A 5 10.03 7.10 10.25
N GLY A 6 10.53 5.91 10.58
CA GLY A 6 10.78 5.50 11.96
C GLY A 6 11.81 6.40 12.66
N ILE A 7 12.94 6.69 12.00
CA ILE A 7 13.96 7.60 12.55
C ILE A 7 13.38 9.00 12.76
N ALA A 8 12.63 9.53 11.80
CA ALA A 8 11.99 10.84 11.92
C ALA A 8 10.98 10.90 13.09
N ALA A 9 10.20 9.84 13.31
CA ALA A 9 9.28 9.79 14.43
C ALA A 9 10.01 9.80 15.79
N ILE A 10 11.11 9.06 15.92
CA ILE A 10 11.91 9.01 17.14
C ILE A 10 12.55 10.37 17.43
N THR A 11 13.14 11.03 16.43
CA THR A 11 13.76 12.35 16.62
C THR A 11 12.74 13.39 17.03
N LEU A 12 11.55 13.38 16.42
CA LEU A 12 10.45 14.26 16.83
C LEU A 12 10.00 14.00 18.27
N ALA A 13 9.92 12.73 18.69
CA ALA A 13 9.58 12.39 20.08
C ALA A 13 10.63 12.92 21.06
N LEU A 14 11.93 12.76 20.75
CA LEU A 14 13.01 13.27 21.60
C LEU A 14 12.98 14.80 21.71
N ILE A 15 12.75 15.51 20.59
CA ILE A 15 12.60 16.97 20.59
C ILE A 15 11.43 17.40 21.48
N GLY A 16 10.30 16.68 21.42
CA GLY A 16 9.14 16.93 22.29
C GLY A 16 9.48 16.77 23.77
N ILE A 17 10.17 15.69 24.15
CA ILE A 17 10.58 15.42 25.54
C ILE A 17 11.55 16.50 26.04
N VAL A 18 12.60 16.80 25.27
CA VAL A 18 13.60 17.82 25.63
C VAL A 18 12.95 19.20 25.73
N GLY A 19 12.02 19.53 24.83
CA GLY A 19 11.25 20.77 24.88
C GLY A 19 10.38 20.92 26.11
N ALA A 20 9.76 19.83 26.55
CA ALA A 20 8.97 19.80 27.78
C ALA A 20 9.86 20.02 29.02
N ILE A 21 11.03 19.37 29.10
CA ILE A 21 11.94 19.47 30.25
C ILE A 21 12.58 20.86 30.35
N ILE A 22 13.14 21.37 29.25
CA ILE A 22 13.85 22.67 29.24
C ILE A 22 12.85 23.84 29.33
N GLN A 23 11.56 23.59 29.09
CA GLN A 23 10.50 24.61 29.01
C GLN A 23 10.87 25.78 28.07
N ASN A 24 11.64 25.47 27.01
CA ASN A 24 12.06 26.44 26.02
C ASN A 24 10.89 26.78 25.09
N ARG A 25 10.41 28.02 25.16
CA ARG A 25 9.25 28.51 24.40
C ARG A 25 9.42 28.37 22.89
N LEU A 26 10.63 28.60 22.36
CA LEU A 26 10.88 28.51 20.93
C LEU A 26 10.82 27.06 20.44
N LEU A 27 11.40 26.14 21.21
CA LEU A 27 11.46 24.72 20.85
C LEU A 27 10.08 24.05 20.92
N LEU A 28 9.27 24.39 21.92
CA LEU A 28 7.88 23.95 22.03
C LEU A 28 7.00 24.52 20.91
N LEU A 29 7.24 25.78 20.50
CA LEU A 29 6.54 26.37 19.36
C LEU A 29 6.85 25.64 18.06
N LEU A 30 8.12 25.42 17.74
CA LEU A 30 8.52 24.68 16.55
C LEU A 30 7.93 23.26 16.55
N TYR A 31 7.98 22.57 17.69
CA TYR A 31 7.37 21.25 17.84
C TYR A 31 5.85 21.28 17.61
N SER A 32 5.13 22.27 18.15
CA SER A 32 3.68 22.41 17.96
C SER A 32 3.31 22.65 16.48
N VAL A 33 4.11 23.43 15.75
CA VAL A 33 3.90 23.66 14.31
C VAL A 33 4.05 22.35 13.54
N VAL A 34 5.10 21.58 13.83
CA VAL A 34 5.32 20.27 13.20
C VAL A 34 4.17 19.31 13.52
N MET A 35 3.65 19.31 14.75
CA MET A 35 2.52 18.48 15.15
C MET A 35 1.22 18.87 14.45
N VAL A 36 0.96 20.16 14.21
CA VAL A 36 -0.20 20.59 13.42
C VAL A 36 -0.09 20.12 11.97
N ILE A 37 1.10 20.17 11.39
CA ILE A 37 1.34 19.64 10.03
C ILE A 37 1.14 18.12 10.00
N ALA A 38 1.63 17.40 11.01
CA ALA A 38 1.42 15.95 11.11
C ALA A 38 -0.08 15.64 11.25
N MET A 39 -0.79 16.35 12.12
CA MET A 39 -2.23 16.19 12.33
C MET A 39 -3.02 16.38 11.03
N SER A 40 -2.72 17.42 10.25
CA SER A 40 -3.41 17.64 8.97
C SER A 40 -3.08 16.55 7.95
N ALA A 41 -1.82 16.13 7.85
CA ALA A 41 -1.41 15.04 6.96
C ALA A 41 -2.11 13.73 7.32
N PHE A 42 -2.11 13.32 8.59
CA PHE A 42 -2.79 12.11 9.04
C PHE A 42 -4.32 12.20 8.93
N GLY A 43 -4.90 13.39 9.15
CA GLY A 43 -6.33 13.63 8.92
C GLY A 43 -6.73 13.42 7.46
N VAL A 44 -5.94 13.94 6.51
CA VAL A 44 -6.16 13.71 5.07
C VAL A 44 -6.00 12.23 4.73
N LEU A 45 -4.95 11.57 5.22
CA LEU A 45 -4.73 10.14 4.99
C LEU A 45 -5.90 9.30 5.50
N ALA A 46 -6.36 9.54 6.74
CA ALA A 46 -7.50 8.84 7.31
C ALA A 46 -8.79 9.09 6.50
N GLY A 47 -9.04 10.34 6.09
CA GLY A 47 -10.18 10.69 5.25
C GLY A 47 -10.16 9.96 3.90
N THR A 48 -9.01 9.97 3.21
CA THR A 48 -8.86 9.26 1.92
C THR A 48 -9.00 7.74 2.08
N ALA A 49 -8.45 7.16 3.15
CA ALA A 49 -8.60 5.73 3.44
C ALA A 49 -10.06 5.36 3.72
N PHE A 50 -10.79 6.22 4.42
CA PHE A 50 -12.22 6.02 4.67
C PHE A 50 -13.04 6.08 3.38
N THR A 51 -12.81 7.08 2.53
CA THR A 51 -13.50 7.17 1.22
C THR A 51 -13.15 6.01 0.29
N PHE A 52 -11.93 5.49 0.39
CA PHE A 52 -11.51 4.31 -0.35
C PHE A 52 -12.22 3.06 0.17
N LYS A 53 -12.31 2.89 1.50
CA LYS A 53 -13.06 1.80 2.14
C LYS A 53 -14.50 1.76 1.67
N THR A 54 -15.23 2.88 1.78
CA THR A 54 -16.65 2.95 1.42
C THR A 54 -16.85 2.57 -0.05
N LYS A 55 -15.96 3.03 -0.93
CA LYS A 55 -16.04 2.72 -2.36
C LYS A 55 -15.80 1.23 -2.65
N MET A 56 -14.86 0.59 -1.95
CA MET A 56 -14.62 -0.85 -2.10
C MET A 56 -15.78 -1.68 -1.55
N ASP A 57 -16.39 -1.24 -0.45
CA ASP A 57 -17.59 -1.83 0.16
C ASP A 57 -18.77 -1.78 -0.83
N ASP A 58 -19.00 -0.61 -1.45
CA ASP A 58 -20.03 -0.42 -2.48
C ASP A 58 -19.82 -1.36 -3.69
N TRP A 59 -18.55 -1.58 -4.08
CA TRP A 59 -18.23 -2.50 -5.17
C TRP A 59 -18.42 -3.96 -4.78
N GLU A 60 -18.11 -4.35 -3.55
CA GLU A 60 -18.27 -5.73 -3.10
C GLU A 60 -19.72 -6.20 -3.22
N GLU A 61 -20.69 -5.35 -2.87
CA GLU A 61 -22.13 -5.63 -2.95
C GLU A 61 -22.70 -5.55 -4.38
N ALA A 62 -22.03 -4.84 -5.28
CA ALA A 62 -22.50 -4.63 -6.65
C ALA A 62 -22.15 -5.80 -7.60
N THR A 63 -22.95 -5.95 -8.66
CA THR A 63 -22.62 -6.90 -9.74
C THR A 63 -21.46 -6.36 -10.57
N SER A 64 -20.41 -7.15 -10.74
CA SER A 64 -19.21 -6.77 -11.49
C SER A 64 -19.48 -6.64 -13.00
N PRO A 65 -18.94 -5.61 -13.69
CA PRO A 65 -18.27 -4.42 -13.13
C PRO A 65 -19.27 -3.43 -12.54
N ALA A 66 -18.98 -2.89 -11.35
CA ALA A 66 -19.81 -1.90 -10.68
C ALA A 66 -19.70 -0.51 -11.34
N GLU A 67 -18.49 -0.12 -11.78
CA GLU A 67 -18.24 1.12 -12.52
C GLU A 67 -16.91 1.12 -13.29
N ASP A 68 -16.67 2.15 -14.11
CA ASP A 68 -15.43 2.33 -14.90
C ASP A 68 -14.17 2.40 -14.04
N GLN A 69 -14.27 2.94 -12.82
CA GLN A 69 -13.15 3.03 -11.89
C GLN A 69 -12.72 1.65 -11.36
N GLU A 70 -13.67 0.72 -11.20
CA GLU A 70 -13.36 -0.68 -10.83
C GLU A 70 -12.59 -1.35 -11.97
N THR A 71 -13.00 -1.12 -13.22
CA THR A 71 -12.33 -1.68 -14.40
C THR A 71 -10.87 -1.22 -14.51
N LYS A 72 -10.58 0.05 -14.25
CA LYS A 72 -9.19 0.55 -14.22
C LYS A 72 -8.38 -0.07 -13.08
N LEU A 73 -9.00 -0.28 -11.92
CA LEU A 73 -8.35 -0.97 -10.81
C LEU A 73 -8.06 -2.43 -11.17
N ALA A 74 -9.02 -3.10 -11.82
CA ALA A 74 -8.89 -4.48 -12.28
C ALA A 74 -7.76 -4.63 -13.30
N GLU A 75 -7.67 -3.75 -14.30
CA GLU A 75 -6.57 -3.71 -15.26
C GLU A 75 -5.21 -3.57 -14.58
N THR A 76 -5.10 -2.60 -13.66
CA THR A 76 -3.86 -2.35 -12.91
C THR A 76 -3.50 -3.55 -12.03
N PHE A 77 -4.48 -4.16 -11.37
CA PHE A 77 -4.28 -5.35 -10.56
C PHE A 77 -3.80 -6.51 -11.41
N ASN A 78 -4.44 -6.77 -12.55
CA ASN A 78 -4.07 -7.84 -13.48
C ASN A 78 -2.62 -7.69 -13.94
N GLU A 79 -2.22 -6.49 -14.35
CA GLU A 79 -0.86 -6.21 -14.80
C GLU A 79 0.16 -6.46 -13.68
N VAL A 80 -0.07 -5.89 -12.49
CA VAL A 80 0.85 -6.03 -11.35
C VAL A 80 0.92 -7.48 -10.87
N TYR A 81 -0.21 -8.19 -10.88
CA TYR A 81 -0.27 -9.61 -10.52
C TYR A 81 0.59 -10.44 -11.48
N CYS A 82 0.45 -10.25 -12.79
CA CYS A 82 1.25 -10.99 -13.77
C CYS A 82 2.75 -10.64 -13.70
N TYR A 83 3.11 -9.40 -13.40
CA TYR A 83 4.51 -9.05 -13.13
C TYR A 83 5.06 -9.71 -11.86
N ALA A 84 4.23 -9.84 -10.82
CA ALA A 84 4.61 -10.59 -9.62
C ALA A 84 4.78 -12.08 -9.95
N GLU A 85 3.86 -12.70 -10.69
CA GLU A 85 3.98 -14.10 -11.12
C GLU A 85 5.29 -14.34 -11.88
N ARG A 86 5.62 -13.45 -12.83
CA ARG A 86 6.88 -13.49 -13.58
C ARG A 86 8.08 -13.54 -12.63
N TYR A 87 8.10 -12.69 -11.59
CA TYR A 87 9.18 -12.70 -10.61
C TYR A 87 9.34 -14.06 -9.93
N TYR A 88 8.24 -14.68 -9.50
CA TYR A 88 8.28 -16.01 -8.89
C TYR A 88 8.78 -17.07 -9.86
N PHE A 89 8.25 -17.11 -11.09
CA PHE A 89 8.63 -18.15 -12.04
C PHE A 89 10.11 -18.07 -12.45
N CYS A 90 10.68 -16.86 -12.49
CA CYS A 90 12.08 -16.66 -12.81
C CYS A 90 13.05 -16.94 -11.64
N ASN A 91 12.60 -16.84 -10.38
CA ASN A 91 13.50 -16.88 -9.22
C ASN A 91 13.25 -18.05 -8.25
N ASN A 92 12.03 -18.59 -8.20
CA ASN A 92 11.59 -19.49 -7.14
C ASN A 92 10.87 -20.76 -7.64
N ALA A 93 10.25 -20.72 -8.83
CA ALA A 93 9.60 -21.90 -9.41
C ALA A 93 10.62 -22.93 -9.91
N THR A 94 10.20 -24.19 -9.93
CA THR A 94 10.97 -25.21 -10.65
C THR A 94 10.81 -25.04 -12.16
N ALA A 95 11.82 -25.45 -12.93
CA ALA A 95 11.76 -25.44 -14.39
C ALA A 95 10.56 -26.23 -14.94
N LYS A 96 10.12 -27.27 -14.21
CA LYS A 96 8.94 -28.07 -14.57
C LYS A 96 7.64 -27.29 -14.41
N GLU A 97 7.44 -26.58 -13.31
CA GLU A 97 6.23 -25.76 -13.06
C GLU A 97 6.13 -24.58 -14.03
N ALA A 98 7.27 -23.93 -14.31
CA ALA A 98 7.35 -22.88 -15.33
C ALA A 98 7.00 -23.46 -16.72
N TYR A 99 7.51 -24.64 -17.05
CA TYR A 99 7.22 -25.29 -18.33
C TYR A 99 5.74 -25.63 -18.48
N GLU A 100 5.12 -26.26 -17.48
CA GLU A 100 3.70 -26.63 -17.54
C GLU A 100 2.77 -25.40 -17.62
N THR A 101 3.14 -24.29 -16.95
CA THR A 101 2.31 -23.07 -16.94
C THR A 101 2.44 -22.27 -18.24
N PHE A 102 3.65 -22.10 -18.78
CA PHE A 102 3.89 -21.26 -19.96
C PHE A 102 3.83 -22.02 -21.29
N PHE A 103 4.10 -23.34 -21.30
CA PHE A 103 4.35 -24.11 -22.53
C PHE A 103 3.33 -25.23 -22.80
N SER A 104 2.37 -25.51 -21.90
CA SER A 104 1.38 -26.57 -22.09
C SER A 104 0.41 -26.38 -23.29
N GLN A 105 0.43 -25.23 -23.97
CA GLN A 105 -0.41 -24.96 -25.15
C GLN A 105 0.32 -24.47 -26.41
N ARG A 106 1.66 -24.26 -26.41
CA ARG A 106 2.39 -23.83 -27.62
C ARG A 106 3.57 -24.74 -27.95
N VAL A 107 3.31 -25.67 -28.86
CA VAL A 107 4.31 -26.57 -29.47
C VAL A 107 5.32 -25.80 -30.35
N ASP A 108 5.06 -24.52 -30.67
CA ASP A 108 5.83 -23.75 -31.67
C ASP A 108 6.81 -22.70 -31.09
N CYS A 109 6.81 -22.44 -29.78
CA CYS A 109 7.60 -21.34 -29.18
C CYS A 109 8.84 -21.79 -28.38
N ALA A 110 9.25 -23.07 -28.46
CA ALA A 110 10.26 -23.62 -27.56
C ALA A 110 11.67 -23.01 -27.68
N VAL A 111 11.97 -22.24 -28.74
CA VAL A 111 13.31 -21.68 -28.98
C VAL A 111 13.34 -20.14 -28.92
N ASP A 112 12.38 -19.44 -29.56
CA ASP A 112 12.28 -17.96 -29.51
C ASP A 112 11.51 -17.44 -28.27
N GLY A 113 10.58 -18.24 -27.74
CA GLY A 113 9.88 -17.92 -26.49
C GLY A 113 10.81 -18.04 -25.27
N LEU A 114 11.82 -18.90 -25.34
CA LEU A 114 12.75 -19.11 -24.24
C LEU A 114 13.75 -17.95 -24.09
N SER A 115 14.22 -17.37 -25.19
CA SER A 115 15.11 -16.19 -25.15
C SER A 115 14.39 -14.95 -24.63
N THR A 116 13.15 -14.72 -25.06
CA THR A 116 12.28 -13.65 -24.55
C THR A 116 11.90 -13.84 -23.08
N VAL A 117 11.65 -15.08 -22.64
CA VAL A 117 11.46 -15.40 -21.21
C VAL A 117 12.74 -15.20 -20.42
N CYS A 118 13.91 -15.59 -20.93
CA CYS A 118 15.20 -15.34 -20.29
C CYS A 118 15.50 -13.84 -20.18
N GLU A 119 15.20 -13.03 -21.19
CA GLU A 119 15.32 -11.56 -21.11
C GLU A 119 14.31 -10.96 -20.12
N ALA A 120 13.07 -11.43 -20.12
CA ALA A 120 12.05 -11.04 -19.15
C ALA A 120 12.44 -11.42 -17.72
N CYS A 121 13.11 -12.58 -17.55
CA CYS A 121 13.66 -13.03 -16.27
C CYS A 121 14.91 -12.27 -15.86
N ASN A 122 15.71 -11.78 -16.81
CA ASN A 122 16.85 -10.92 -16.52
C ASN A 122 16.39 -9.58 -15.91
N MET A 123 15.20 -9.10 -16.28
CA MET A 123 14.54 -7.95 -15.63
C MET A 123 13.82 -8.29 -14.32
N SER A 124 13.76 -9.57 -13.90
CA SER A 124 12.98 -10.01 -12.74
C SER A 124 13.41 -9.30 -11.45
N THR A 125 14.68 -8.98 -11.26
CA THR A 125 15.17 -8.28 -10.06
C THR A 125 14.52 -6.89 -9.88
N THR A 126 14.06 -6.24 -10.95
CA THR A 126 13.27 -4.99 -10.91
C THR A 126 11.91 -5.18 -10.26
N PHE A 127 11.37 -6.40 -10.33
CA PHE A 127 10.07 -6.79 -9.80
C PHE A 127 10.16 -7.40 -8.39
N ALA A 128 11.36 -7.49 -7.79
CA ALA A 128 11.54 -7.92 -6.40
C ALA A 128 10.74 -7.07 -5.40
N LYS A 129 10.45 -5.81 -5.74
CA LYS A 129 9.56 -4.92 -4.96
C LYS A 129 8.13 -5.46 -4.80
N TYR A 130 7.69 -6.33 -5.70
CA TYR A 130 6.37 -6.96 -5.67
C TYR A 130 6.34 -8.28 -4.90
N TYR A 131 7.45 -8.73 -4.30
CA TYR A 131 7.50 -9.94 -3.49
C TYR A 131 6.42 -9.98 -2.40
N ARG A 132 6.12 -8.84 -1.77
CA ARG A 132 5.03 -8.76 -0.77
C ARG A 132 3.65 -8.99 -1.37
N ILE A 133 3.42 -8.51 -2.59
CA ILE A 133 2.17 -8.75 -3.32
C ILE A 133 2.08 -10.23 -3.70
N LEU A 134 3.20 -10.82 -4.11
CA LEU A 134 3.28 -12.25 -4.41
C LEU A 134 2.95 -13.11 -3.18
N THR A 135 3.57 -12.84 -2.03
CA THR A 135 3.26 -13.59 -0.80
C THR A 135 1.82 -13.41 -0.35
N TRP A 136 1.25 -12.22 -0.56
CA TRP A 136 -0.16 -11.98 -0.32
C TRP A 136 -1.02 -12.80 -1.28
N ALA A 137 -0.72 -12.76 -2.59
CA ALA A 137 -1.44 -13.50 -3.61
C ALA A 137 -1.41 -15.00 -3.31
N GLU A 138 -0.24 -15.59 -3.03
CA GLU A 138 -0.13 -17.02 -2.70
C GLU A 138 -0.98 -17.44 -1.50
N SER A 139 -1.18 -16.56 -0.51
CA SER A 139 -1.96 -16.88 0.69
C SER A 139 -3.46 -16.58 0.56
N LYS A 140 -3.84 -15.58 -0.24
CA LYS A 140 -5.22 -15.10 -0.34
C LYS A 140 -5.88 -15.46 -1.66
N CYS A 141 -5.17 -15.32 -2.78
CA CYS A 141 -5.66 -15.69 -4.10
C CYS A 141 -4.58 -16.45 -4.89
N PRO A 142 -4.44 -17.76 -4.60
CA PRO A 142 -3.38 -18.58 -5.16
C PRO A 142 -3.54 -18.69 -6.67
N ARG A 143 -2.41 -18.85 -7.34
CA ARG A 143 -2.36 -18.96 -8.79
C ARG A 143 -3.06 -20.23 -9.24
N THR A 144 -3.87 -20.09 -10.27
CA THR A 144 -4.56 -21.21 -10.93
C THR A 144 -4.05 -21.37 -12.35
N ALA A 145 -4.36 -22.49 -12.98
CA ALA A 145 -4.04 -22.69 -14.41
C ALA A 145 -4.67 -21.58 -15.28
N THR A 146 -5.89 -21.15 -14.96
CA THR A 146 -6.61 -20.10 -15.70
C THR A 146 -5.92 -18.74 -15.60
N THR A 147 -5.56 -18.30 -14.39
CA THR A 147 -4.88 -17.01 -14.19
C THR A 147 -3.46 -17.04 -14.77
N GLY A 148 -2.75 -18.16 -14.63
CA GLY A 148 -1.42 -18.35 -15.20
C GLY A 148 -1.42 -18.31 -16.73
N GLN A 149 -2.44 -18.89 -17.37
CA GLN A 149 -2.62 -18.81 -18.83
C GLN A 149 -2.91 -17.38 -19.29
N TRP A 150 -3.79 -16.67 -18.57
CA TRP A 150 -4.06 -15.26 -18.86
C TRP A 150 -2.79 -14.42 -18.75
N CYS A 151 -2.03 -14.57 -17.66
CA CYS A 151 -0.76 -13.89 -17.47
C CYS A 151 0.29 -14.28 -18.53
N ALA A 152 0.40 -15.55 -18.89
CA ALA A 152 1.30 -15.99 -19.96
C ALA A 152 0.96 -15.32 -21.31
N SER A 153 -0.33 -15.17 -21.63
CA SER A 153 -0.77 -14.46 -22.84
C SER A 153 -0.41 -12.97 -22.79
N PHE A 154 -0.72 -12.29 -21.67
CA PHE A 154 -0.43 -10.88 -21.45
C PHE A 154 1.07 -10.58 -21.55
N LEU A 155 1.90 -11.41 -20.91
CA LEU A 155 3.36 -11.23 -20.90
C LEU A 155 4.00 -11.52 -22.27
N ALA A 156 3.39 -12.38 -23.09
CA ALA A 156 3.89 -12.73 -24.43
C ALA A 156 3.51 -11.69 -25.50
N THR A 157 2.29 -11.14 -25.45
CA THR A 157 1.80 -10.19 -26.48
C THR A 157 1.89 -8.74 -26.04
N GLY A 158 2.00 -8.47 -24.74
CA GLY A 158 1.93 -7.13 -24.16
C GLY A 158 0.53 -6.51 -24.21
N THR A 159 -0.50 -7.29 -24.58
CA THR A 159 -1.88 -6.81 -24.71
C THR A 159 -2.75 -7.40 -23.61
N ALA A 160 -3.49 -6.55 -22.89
CA ALA A 160 -4.50 -7.01 -21.94
C ALA A 160 -5.60 -7.80 -22.66
N GLY A 161 -5.92 -8.99 -22.14
CA GLY A 161 -7.07 -9.79 -22.56
C GLY A 161 -8.38 -9.26 -21.94
N ALA A 162 -9.40 -10.11 -21.83
CA ALA A 162 -10.60 -9.76 -21.07
C ALA A 162 -10.22 -9.39 -19.61
N VAL A 163 -10.80 -8.30 -19.09
CA VAL A 163 -10.40 -7.73 -17.77
C VAL A 163 -10.87 -8.58 -16.59
N TYR A 164 -11.98 -9.30 -16.76
CA TYR A 164 -12.61 -10.10 -15.71
C TYR A 164 -12.64 -11.59 -16.03
N ASP A 165 -12.84 -11.96 -17.30
CA ASP A 165 -12.92 -13.38 -17.69
C ASP A 165 -11.53 -14.01 -17.76
N GLY A 166 -11.31 -15.06 -16.95
CA GLY A 166 -10.01 -15.73 -16.78
C GLY A 166 -8.89 -14.87 -16.17
N ALA A 167 -9.10 -13.57 -15.97
CA ALA A 167 -8.11 -12.65 -15.45
C ALA A 167 -7.94 -12.75 -13.93
N PRO A 168 -6.75 -12.43 -13.39
CA PRO A 168 -6.49 -12.47 -11.95
C PRO A 168 -7.53 -11.72 -11.11
N TYR A 169 -7.88 -10.48 -11.47
CA TYR A 169 -8.85 -9.68 -10.72
C TYR A 169 -10.23 -10.33 -10.71
N GLY A 170 -10.72 -10.83 -11.85
CA GLY A 170 -12.03 -11.47 -11.90
C GLY A 170 -12.12 -12.73 -11.05
N GLN A 171 -11.04 -13.51 -10.97
CA GLN A 171 -10.95 -14.70 -10.10
C GLN A 171 -10.79 -14.32 -8.62
N CYS A 172 -10.09 -13.23 -8.33
CA CYS A 172 -9.74 -12.80 -6.97
C CYS A 172 -10.64 -11.68 -6.42
N ARG A 173 -11.66 -11.23 -7.15
CA ARG A 173 -12.34 -9.94 -6.93
C ARG A 173 -12.78 -9.76 -5.48
N THR A 174 -13.61 -10.68 -4.99
CA THR A 174 -14.19 -10.62 -3.64
C THR A 174 -13.10 -10.62 -2.57
N ILE A 175 -12.08 -11.47 -2.73
CA ILE A 175 -10.95 -11.59 -1.81
C ILE A 175 -10.12 -10.29 -1.80
N PHE A 176 -9.89 -9.70 -2.98
CA PHE A 176 -9.17 -8.46 -3.10
C PHE A 176 -9.93 -7.29 -2.47
N LEU A 177 -11.24 -7.19 -2.73
CA LEU A 177 -12.10 -6.15 -2.17
C LEU A 177 -12.17 -6.25 -0.64
N ASP A 178 -12.40 -7.44 -0.08
CA ASP A 178 -12.41 -7.68 1.37
C ASP A 178 -11.09 -7.24 2.03
N VAL A 179 -9.95 -7.63 1.46
CA VAL A 179 -8.63 -7.19 1.94
C VAL A 179 -8.47 -5.68 1.84
N ALA A 180 -8.91 -5.08 0.74
CA ALA A 180 -8.85 -3.63 0.55
C ALA A 180 -9.70 -2.89 1.59
N ILE A 181 -10.87 -3.42 1.93
CA ILE A 181 -11.83 -2.91 2.93
C ILE A 181 -11.27 -3.02 4.35
N ASP A 182 -10.66 -4.16 4.71
CA ASP A 182 -10.04 -4.38 6.03
C ASP A 182 -8.80 -3.49 6.23
N TRP A 183 -7.91 -3.48 5.23
CA TRP A 183 -6.67 -2.70 5.28
C TRP A 183 -6.95 -1.19 5.35
N SER A 184 -7.86 -0.69 4.52
CA SER A 184 -8.24 0.72 4.51
C SER A 184 -8.96 1.13 5.80
N GLY A 185 -9.81 0.26 6.35
CA GLY A 185 -10.42 0.48 7.67
C GLY A 185 -9.39 0.60 8.77
N THR A 186 -8.43 -0.33 8.81
CA THR A 186 -7.33 -0.29 9.78
C THR A 186 -6.50 0.99 9.65
N MET A 187 -6.18 1.41 8.41
CA MET A 187 -5.42 2.63 8.15
C MET A 187 -6.20 3.91 8.53
N ALA A 188 -7.51 3.94 8.27
CA ALA A 188 -8.37 5.05 8.66
C ALA A 188 -8.42 5.23 10.19
N ILE A 189 -8.61 4.13 10.92
CA ILE A 189 -8.64 4.15 12.40
C ILE A 189 -7.27 4.56 12.96
N ALA A 190 -6.18 3.97 12.46
CA ALA A 190 -4.84 4.30 12.91
C ALA A 190 -4.50 5.78 12.65
N GLY A 191 -4.82 6.29 11.46
CA GLY A 191 -4.60 7.70 11.10
C GLY A 191 -5.39 8.65 11.99
N LEU A 192 -6.65 8.32 12.29
CA LEU A 192 -7.50 9.11 13.19
C LEU A 192 -6.93 9.15 14.62
N LEU A 193 -6.49 8.02 15.16
CA LEU A 193 -5.88 7.96 16.50
C LEU A 193 -4.63 8.84 16.60
N VAL A 194 -3.77 8.81 15.58
CA VAL A 194 -2.57 9.66 15.53
C VAL A 194 -2.94 11.14 15.46
N ALA A 195 -3.94 11.50 14.67
CA ALA A 195 -4.41 12.88 14.57
C ALA A 195 -4.98 13.39 15.92
N ILE A 196 -5.75 12.56 16.63
CA ILE A 196 -6.28 12.88 17.97
C ILE A 196 -5.14 13.07 18.98
N ALA A 197 -4.14 12.18 18.97
CA ALA A 197 -2.99 12.31 19.85
C ALA A 197 -2.20 13.60 19.58
N ALA A 198 -1.97 13.94 18.31
CA ALA A 198 -1.32 15.18 17.92
C ALA A 198 -2.11 16.42 18.39
N ALA A 199 -3.44 16.42 18.23
CA ALA A 199 -4.31 17.49 18.71
C ALA A 199 -4.21 17.65 20.24
N GLY A 200 -4.20 16.54 20.99
CA GLY A 200 -4.02 16.55 22.44
C GLY A 200 -2.68 17.15 22.86
N ILE A 201 -1.59 16.79 22.17
CA ILE A 201 -0.25 17.35 22.44
C ILE A 201 -0.22 18.87 22.18
N VAL A 202 -0.84 19.33 21.08
CA VAL A 202 -0.93 20.76 20.77
C VAL A 202 -1.74 21.50 21.85
N ALA A 203 -2.86 20.94 22.30
CA ALA A 203 -3.67 21.52 23.37
C ALA A 203 -2.86 21.64 24.68
N LEU A 204 -2.16 20.57 25.08
CA LEU A 204 -1.31 20.57 26.28
C LEU A 204 -0.16 21.60 26.17
N ALA A 205 0.49 21.71 25.01
CA ALA A 205 1.53 22.71 24.78
C ALA A 205 0.98 24.15 24.92
N CYS A 206 -0.23 24.40 24.39
CA CYS A 206 -0.92 25.67 24.55
C CYS A 206 -1.26 25.98 26.02
N PHE A 207 -1.78 25.00 26.76
CA PHE A 207 -2.10 25.17 28.18
C PHE A 207 -0.85 25.42 29.04
N ALA A 208 0.23 24.65 28.83
CA ALA A 208 1.51 24.83 29.52
C ALA A 208 2.14 26.21 29.26
N ARG A 209 1.95 26.75 28.06
CA ARG A 209 2.40 28.12 27.74
C ARG A 209 1.58 29.18 28.47
N ARG A 210 0.26 29.00 28.54
CA ARG A 210 -0.65 29.95 29.20
C ARG A 210 -0.43 30.00 30.71
N SER A 211 -0.19 28.86 31.37
CA SER A 211 0.07 28.81 32.81
C SER A 211 1.36 29.56 33.18
N LYS A 212 2.47 29.32 32.46
CA LYS A 212 3.74 30.04 32.69
C LYS A 212 3.61 31.55 32.54
N TYR A 213 2.84 32.03 31.55
CA TYR A 213 2.64 33.46 31.36
C TYR A 213 1.85 34.09 32.51
N SER A 214 0.91 33.35 33.11
CA SER A 214 0.16 33.81 34.28
C SER A 214 1.05 33.94 35.52
N GLU A 215 1.92 32.96 35.76
CA GLU A 215 2.85 32.93 36.89
C GLU A 215 3.88 34.07 36.81
N GLU A 216 4.47 34.28 35.63
CA GLU A 216 5.46 35.35 35.40
C GLU A 216 4.86 36.76 35.56
N ARG A 217 3.54 36.89 35.34
CA ARG A 217 2.81 38.15 35.57
C ARG A 217 2.57 38.42 37.05
N LEU A 218 2.31 37.38 37.85
CA LEU A 218 2.10 37.48 39.30
C LEU A 218 3.39 37.81 40.06
N THR A 219 4.54 37.32 39.59
CA THR A 219 5.84 37.60 40.20
C THR A 219 6.42 38.99 39.86
N LYS A 220 5.81 39.71 38.92
CA LYS A 220 6.25 41.06 38.49
C LYS A 220 5.42 42.20 39.09
N VAL A 221 4.49 41.91 40.01
CA VAL A 221 3.70 42.89 40.76
C VAL A 221 4.29 43.08 42.15
#